data_AF-A0AAV1KXC5-F1
#
_entry.id   AF-A0AAV1KXC5-F1
#
_cell.length_a   1.000
_cell.length_b   1.000
_cell.length_c   1.000
_cell.angle_alpha   90.00
_cell.angle_beta   90.00
_cell.angle_gamma   90.00
#
_symmetry.space_group_name_H-M   'P 1'
#
loop_
_entity.id
_entity.type
_entity.pdbx_description
1 polymer ?
#
loop_
_entity_poly.entity_id
_entity_poly.type
_entity_poly.pdbx_seq_one_letter_code
_entity_poly.pdbx_strand_id
1 'polypeptide(L)'
;MQIPRNFDSRISDEVMMTPKKRPFCNAFTGCGRKRSQYPPGMPVQEIMRQRQYVDDDLVGALMDSENAVDELSRQILSEAKLWEAIQEASAEIARRKQKEFYNQ
;
A
#
# COMPACT_ATOMS: atom_id res chain seq x y z
N MET A 1 11.54 38.86 -25.18
CA MET A 1 10.69 38.02 -24.33
C MET A 1 10.72 38.60 -22.91
N GLN A 2 9.61 39.17 -22.44
CA GLN A 2 9.51 39.71 -21.08
C GLN A 2 8.81 38.66 -20.20
N ILE A 3 9.51 38.16 -19.18
CA ILE A 3 8.95 37.23 -18.19
C ILE A 3 8.06 38.07 -17.25
N PRO A 4 6.78 37.71 -17.02
CA PRO A 4 5.93 38.45 -16.08
C PRO A 4 6.45 38.33 -14.65
N ARG A 5 6.60 39.47 -13.96
CA ARG A 5 7.17 39.59 -12.61
C ARG A 5 6.19 39.15 -11.48
N ASN A 6 5.61 37.97 -11.59
CA ASN A 6 4.89 37.30 -10.49
C ASN A 6 4.83 35.79 -10.74
N PHE A 7 6.01 35.15 -10.90
CA PHE A 7 6.11 33.70 -10.84
C PHE A 7 6.51 33.30 -9.42
N ASP A 8 5.52 32.96 -8.61
CA ASP A 8 5.74 32.45 -7.26
C ASP A 8 6.06 30.94 -7.36
N SER A 9 7.35 30.59 -7.25
CA SER A 9 7.81 29.19 -7.39
C SER A 9 7.12 28.23 -6.43
N ARG A 10 6.61 28.71 -5.29
CA ARG A 10 5.92 27.85 -4.30
C ARG A 10 4.59 27.30 -4.80
N ILE A 11 3.92 27.97 -5.73
CA ILE A 11 2.66 27.49 -6.33
C ILE A 11 2.95 26.37 -7.35
N SER A 12 4.12 26.37 -7.98
CA SER A 12 4.48 25.31 -8.94
C SER A 12 4.62 23.95 -8.27
N ASP A 13 5.25 23.88 -7.10
CA ASP A 13 5.51 22.58 -6.43
C ASP A 13 4.22 21.90 -5.94
N GLU A 14 3.24 22.67 -5.46
CA GLU A 14 1.92 22.13 -5.06
C GLU A 14 1.14 21.60 -6.28
N VAL A 15 1.31 22.24 -7.45
CA VAL A 15 0.71 21.77 -8.71
C VAL A 15 1.48 20.57 -9.30
N MET A 16 2.77 20.40 -9.00
CA MET A 16 3.59 19.28 -9.48
C MET A 16 3.30 17.95 -8.75
N MET A 17 2.82 17.97 -7.51
CA MET A 17 2.48 16.74 -6.76
C MET A 17 1.06 16.20 -7.01
N THR A 18 0.25 16.88 -7.83
CA THR A 18 -1.07 16.36 -8.20
C THR A 18 -0.99 15.60 -9.54
N PRO A 19 -1.42 14.31 -9.61
CA PRO A 19 -1.42 13.57 -10.86
C PRO A 19 -2.24 14.29 -11.94
N LYS A 20 -1.59 14.74 -13.03
CA LYS A 20 -2.27 15.37 -14.18
C LYS A 20 -3.12 14.32 -14.91
N LYS A 21 -4.35 14.10 -14.44
CA LYS A 21 -5.32 13.23 -15.11
C LYS A 21 -5.56 13.77 -16.52
N ARG A 22 -5.41 12.91 -17.54
CA ARG A 22 -5.69 13.28 -18.95
C ARG A 22 -7.13 13.80 -19.05
N PRO A 23 -7.39 14.94 -19.73
CA PRO A 23 -8.74 15.44 -19.89
C PRO A 23 -9.58 14.37 -20.60
N PHE A 24 -10.82 14.21 -20.16
CA PHE A 24 -11.75 13.31 -20.84
C PHE A 24 -11.96 13.88 -22.25
N CYS A 25 -11.45 13.18 -23.27
CA CYS A 25 -11.76 13.47 -24.65
C CYS A 25 -12.90 12.56 -25.05
N ASN A 26 -14.08 13.12 -25.26
CA ASN A 26 -15.23 12.39 -25.79
C ASN A 26 -15.61 12.99 -27.14
N ALA A 27 -16.03 12.17 -28.11
CA ALA A 27 -16.18 12.57 -29.51
C ALA A 27 -17.15 13.75 -29.74
N PHE A 28 -18.07 14.00 -28.80
CA PHE A 28 -19.09 15.05 -28.90
C PHE A 28 -18.78 16.35 -28.14
N THR A 29 -17.80 16.37 -27.22
CA THR A 29 -17.48 17.57 -26.40
C THR A 29 -16.04 18.04 -26.48
N GLY A 30 -15.18 17.33 -27.23
CA GLY A 30 -13.75 17.67 -27.37
C GLY A 30 -12.98 17.56 -26.05
N CYS A 31 -11.70 17.97 -26.07
CA CYS A 31 -10.80 17.96 -24.91
C CYS A 31 -11.20 19.05 -23.88
N GLY A 32 -12.34 18.87 -23.20
CA GLY A 32 -12.83 19.83 -22.21
C GLY A 32 -12.00 19.82 -20.93
N ARG A 33 -11.56 21.00 -20.46
CA ARG A 33 -10.93 21.18 -19.15
C ARG A 33 -11.95 20.79 -18.06
N LYS A 34 -11.61 19.80 -17.22
CA LYS A 34 -12.48 19.34 -16.11
C LYS A 34 -12.81 20.52 -15.19
N ARG A 35 -14.08 20.63 -14.79
CA ARG A 35 -14.58 21.65 -13.84
C ARG A 35 -13.92 21.38 -12.48
N SER A 36 -13.35 22.44 -11.91
CA SER A 36 -12.77 22.64 -10.55
C SER A 36 -12.38 21.41 -9.71
N GLN A 37 -11.13 21.39 -9.22
CA GLN A 37 -10.64 20.45 -8.20
C GLN A 37 -11.35 20.53 -6.84
N TYR A 38 -12.29 21.46 -6.63
CA TYR A 38 -12.87 21.75 -5.34
C TYR A 38 -14.40 21.64 -5.36
N PRO A 39 -15.01 20.95 -4.37
CA PRO A 39 -16.46 20.95 -4.19
C PRO A 39 -16.92 22.38 -3.87
N PRO A 40 -17.97 22.89 -4.54
CA PRO A 40 -18.47 24.24 -4.28
C PRO A 40 -19.08 24.31 -2.87
N GLY A 41 -18.63 25.30 -2.07
CA GLY A 41 -19.24 25.64 -0.78
C GLY A 41 -18.43 25.25 0.47
N MET A 42 -17.31 24.52 0.35
CA MET A 42 -16.49 24.16 1.52
C MET A 42 -15.37 25.20 1.76
N PRO A 43 -15.29 25.80 2.96
CA PRO A 43 -14.18 26.69 3.29
C PRO A 43 -12.85 25.94 3.26
N VAL A 44 -11.81 26.55 2.68
CA VAL A 44 -10.48 25.94 2.48
C VAL A 44 -9.89 25.37 3.79
N GLN A 45 -10.20 26.00 4.91
CA GLN A 45 -9.78 25.55 6.25
C GLN A 45 -10.36 24.18 6.64
N GLU A 46 -11.60 23.90 6.25
CA GLU A 46 -12.28 22.65 6.56
C GLU A 46 -11.75 21.50 5.68
N ILE A 47 -11.38 21.81 4.44
CA ILE A 47 -10.71 20.87 3.54
C ILE A 47 -9.31 20.50 4.04
N MET A 48 -8.54 21.48 4.53
CA MET A 48 -7.24 21.21 5.15
C MET A 48 -7.37 20.37 6.43
N ARG A 49 -8.34 20.67 7.31
CA ARG A 49 -8.60 19.85 8.49
C ARG A 49 -9.04 18.43 8.13
N GLN A 50 -9.92 18.28 7.13
CA GLN A 50 -10.36 16.96 6.68
C GLN A 50 -9.21 16.17 6.06
N ARG A 51 -8.30 16.82 5.32
CA ARG A 51 -7.09 16.19 4.80
C ARG A 51 -6.13 15.72 5.88
N GLN A 52 -5.97 16.50 6.94
CA GLN A 52 -5.12 16.13 8.07
C GLN A 52 -5.72 14.96 8.87
N TYR A 53 -7.04 14.92 8.99
CA TYR A 53 -7.74 13.83 9.69
C TYR A 53 -7.61 12.49 8.97
N VAL A 54 -7.82 12.46 7.64
CA VAL A 54 -7.67 11.21 6.87
C VAL A 54 -6.23 10.71 6.78
N ASP A 55 -5.24 11.59 6.96
CA ASP A 55 -3.82 11.23 6.98
C ASP A 55 -3.46 10.50 8.29
N ASP A 56 -3.95 10.99 9.43
CA ASP A 56 -3.74 10.38 10.75
C ASP A 56 -4.40 8.99 10.86
N ASP A 57 -5.66 8.85 10.40
CA ASP A 57 -6.37 7.57 10.32
C ASP A 57 -5.68 6.57 9.37
N LEU A 58 -5.15 7.05 8.23
CA LEU A 58 -4.41 6.20 7.28
C LEU A 58 -3.09 5.71 7.87
N VAL A 59 -2.37 6.57 8.59
CA VAL A 59 -1.11 6.21 9.26
C VAL A 59 -1.38 5.19 10.37
N GLY A 60 -2.47 5.34 11.13
CA GLY A 60 -2.90 4.36 12.13
C GLY A 60 -3.22 2.99 11.51
N ALA A 61 -3.99 2.97 10.43
CA ALA A 61 -4.30 1.73 9.70
C ALA A 61 -3.07 1.08 9.06
N LEU A 62 -2.11 1.88 8.58
CA LEU A 62 -0.84 1.38 8.04
C LEU A 62 0.00 0.69 9.13
N MET A 63 0.16 1.33 10.29
CA MET A 63 0.87 0.74 11.43
C MET A 63 0.24 -0.57 11.91
N ASP A 64 -1.10 -0.65 11.95
CA ASP A 64 -1.81 -1.88 12.31
C ASP A 64 -1.59 -2.99 11.26
N SER A 65 -1.60 -2.62 9.98
CA SER A 65 -1.31 -3.55 8.89
C SER A 65 0.12 -4.09 8.92
N GLU A 66 1.11 -3.25 9.28
CA GLU A 66 2.51 -3.68 9.41
C GLU A 66 2.67 -4.70 10.56
N ASN A 67 2.03 -4.46 11.71
CA ASN A 67 2.03 -5.42 12.80
C ASN A 67 1.36 -6.75 12.42
N ALA A 68 0.24 -6.71 11.69
CA ALA A 68 -0.43 -7.91 11.21
C ALA A 68 0.43 -8.70 10.20
N VAL A 69 1.16 -7.99 9.32
CA VAL A 69 2.09 -8.61 8.36
C VAL A 69 3.25 -9.28 9.08
N ASP A 70 3.82 -8.63 10.08
CA ASP A 70 4.93 -9.18 10.87
C ASP A 70 4.50 -10.45 11.63
N GLU A 71 3.32 -10.46 12.24
CA GLU A 71 2.79 -11.64 12.93
C GLU A 71 2.55 -12.81 11.97
N LEU A 72 1.93 -12.55 10.82
CA LEU A 72 1.74 -13.56 9.78
C LEU A 72 3.07 -14.13 9.28
N SER A 73 4.09 -13.28 9.13
CA SER A 73 5.43 -13.73 8.72
C SER A 73 6.04 -14.71 9.73
N ARG A 74 5.90 -14.43 11.04
CA ARG A 74 6.37 -15.30 12.11
C ARG A 74 5.64 -16.63 12.11
N GLN A 75 4.32 -16.59 11.92
CA GLN A 75 3.50 -17.79 11.85
C GLN A 75 3.92 -18.69 10.69
N ILE A 76 4.05 -18.14 9.48
CA ILE A 76 4.48 -18.89 8.28
C ILE A 76 5.83 -19.56 8.51
N LEU A 77 6.81 -18.84 9.07
CA LEU A 77 8.14 -19.40 9.34
C LEU A 77 8.11 -20.49 10.41
N SER A 78 7.31 -20.29 11.47
CA SER A 78 7.16 -21.30 12.52
C SER A 78 6.50 -22.58 12.01
N GLU A 79 5.52 -22.45 11.11
CA GLU A 79 4.82 -23.58 10.50
C GLU A 79 5.73 -24.34 9.53
N ALA A 80 6.54 -23.62 8.74
CA ALA A 80 7.56 -24.24 7.89
C ALA A 80 8.58 -25.05 8.73
N LYS A 81 9.06 -24.47 9.84
CA LYS A 81 9.99 -25.16 10.75
C LYS A 81 9.36 -26.41 11.39
N LEU A 82 8.08 -26.34 11.76
CA LEU A 82 7.36 -27.50 12.30
C LEU A 82 7.24 -28.60 11.25
N TRP A 83 6.94 -28.24 10.00
CA TRP A 83 6.87 -29.19 8.88
C TRP A 83 8.20 -29.92 8.65
N GLU A 84 9.32 -29.21 8.67
CA GLU A 84 10.65 -29.82 8.56
C GLU A 84 10.92 -30.82 9.69
N ALA A 85 10.59 -30.46 10.94
CA ALA A 85 10.77 -31.33 12.10
C ALA A 85 9.89 -32.60 12.01
N ILE A 86 8.63 -32.46 11.57
CA ILE A 86 7.72 -33.61 11.37
C ILE A 86 8.27 -34.52 10.26
N GLN A 87 8.77 -33.93 9.17
CA GLN A 87 9.32 -34.69 8.06
C GLN A 87 10.57 -35.47 8.49
N GLU A 88 11.49 -34.84 9.23
CA GLU A 88 12.69 -35.48 9.75
C GLU A 88 12.35 -36.63 10.71
N ALA A 89 11.43 -36.40 11.65
CA ALA A 89 10.96 -37.42 12.57
C ALA A 89 10.30 -38.61 11.83
N SER A 90 9.49 -38.32 10.80
CA SER A 90 8.85 -39.34 9.98
C SER A 90 9.85 -40.18 9.19
N ALA A 91 10.89 -39.53 8.63
CA ALA A 91 11.97 -40.23 7.93
C ALA A 91 12.77 -41.13 8.88
N GLU A 92 13.05 -40.66 10.10
CA GLU A 92 13.74 -41.45 11.11
C GLU A 92 12.92 -42.68 11.55
N ILE A 93 11.62 -42.52 11.77
CA ILE A 93 10.72 -43.64 12.08
C ILE A 93 10.71 -44.67 10.94
N ALA A 94 10.68 -44.22 9.68
CA ALA A 94 10.73 -45.13 8.53
C ALA A 94 12.03 -45.93 8.47
N ARG A 95 13.18 -45.30 8.74
CA ARG A 95 14.49 -46.00 8.81
C ARG A 95 14.52 -47.04 9.91
N ARG A 96 13.99 -46.72 11.10
CA ARG A 96 13.92 -47.67 12.22
C ARG A 96 13.08 -48.89 11.88
N LYS A 97 11.89 -48.68 11.28
CA LYS A 97 11.01 -49.77 10.83
C LYS A 97 11.67 -50.69 9.80
N GLN A 98 12.43 -50.14 8.85
CA GLN A 98 13.17 -50.96 7.88
C GLN A 98 14.25 -51.82 8.55
N LYS A 99 14.98 -51.25 9.52
CA LYS A 99 16.01 -51.97 10.28
C LYS A 99 15.41 -53.09 11.13
N GLU A 100 14.27 -52.84 11.76
CA GLU A 100 13.52 -53.86 12.52
C GLU A 100 13.02 -54.98 11.61
N PHE A 101 12.47 -54.65 10.43
CA PHE A 101 12.02 -55.64 9.45
C PHE A 101 13.16 -56.52 8.90
N TYR A 102 14.34 -55.94 8.66
CA TYR A 102 15.49 -56.70 8.16
C TYR A 102 16.16 -57.61 9.21
N ASN A 103 16.01 -57.27 10.49
CA ASN A 103 16.60 -58.04 11.60
C ASN A 103 15.66 -59.14 12.14
N GLN A 104 14.56 -59.41 11.45
CA GLN A 104 13.59 -60.46 11.75
C GLN A 104 13.72 -61.61 10.74
#